data_AF-A0A9E3EX27-F1
#
_entry.id   AF-A0A9E3EX27-F1
#
_cell.length_a   1.000
_cell.length_b   1.000
_cell.length_c   1.000
_cell.angle_alpha   90.00
_cell.angle_beta   90.00
_cell.angle_gamma   90.00
#
_symmetry.space_group_name_H-M   'P 1'
#
loop_
_entity.id
_entity.type
_entity.pdbx_description
1 polymer ?
#
loop_
_entity_poly.entity_id
_entity_poly.type
_entity_poly.pdbx_seq_one_letter_code
_entity_poly.pdbx_strand_id
1 'polypeptide(L)'
;KNTTFVADAAFMMMPKGLDQAHQNVALDVMAWMLKPDQQADNYDSGYFYPGPAIKNVPVSMAPASSQQVIQQYGRPEYDALIQQAKIVLPLSTSQLVTAFGKWDADIGSGKYKTS
;
A
#
# COMPACT_ATOMS: atom_id res chain seq x y z
N LYS A 1 -2.54 -3.37 23.29
CA LYS A 1 -2.37 -1.96 23.72
C LYS A 1 -1.02 -1.33 23.35
N ASN A 2 -0.03 -2.09 22.85
CA ASN A 2 1.27 -1.54 22.36
C ASN A 2 1.56 -1.89 20.89
N THR A 3 0.55 -2.27 20.11
CA THR A 3 0.74 -2.65 18.70
C THR A 3 0.81 -1.37 17.86
N THR A 4 1.93 -1.19 17.17
CA THR A 4 2.11 -0.13 16.17
C THR A 4 2.06 -0.78 14.79
N PHE A 5 1.22 -0.25 13.91
CA PHE A 5 1.18 -0.67 12.52
C PHE A 5 2.15 0.21 11.74
N VAL A 6 2.99 -0.43 10.92
CA VAL A 6 3.78 0.28 9.93
C VAL A 6 2.97 0.28 8.65
N ALA A 7 2.60 1.47 8.17
CA ALA A 7 1.91 1.60 6.90
C ALA A 7 2.84 1.16 5.77
N ASP A 8 2.37 0.24 4.94
CA ASP A 8 2.94 -0.04 3.63
C ASP A 8 2.04 0.62 2.59
N ALA A 9 2.58 1.56 1.82
CA ALA A 9 1.81 2.40 0.92
C ALA A 9 2.43 2.36 -0.47
N ALA A 10 1.59 2.12 -1.47
CA ALA A 10 1.92 2.34 -2.88
C ALA A 10 1.73 3.82 -3.22
N PHE A 11 2.72 4.42 -3.88
CA PHE A 11 2.69 5.82 -4.30
C PHE A 11 2.70 5.93 -5.83
N MET A 12 1.87 6.83 -6.36
CA MET A 12 2.02 7.29 -7.74
C MET A 12 3.22 8.23 -7.82
N MET A 13 4.15 7.95 -8.74
CA MET A 13 5.36 8.75 -8.94
C MET A 13 5.50 9.12 -10.42
N MET A 14 5.95 10.35 -10.67
CA MET A 14 6.29 10.81 -12.01
C MET A 14 7.81 10.78 -12.21
N PRO A 15 8.32 10.08 -13.24
CA PRO A 15 9.74 10.11 -13.59
C PRO A 15 10.23 11.52 -13.88
N LYS A 16 11.47 11.81 -13.48
CA LYS A 16 12.14 13.07 -13.86
C LYS A 16 12.50 13.04 -15.35
N GLY A 17 12.49 14.21 -15.98
CA GLY A 17 12.95 14.39 -17.36
C GLY A 17 11.91 14.12 -18.45
N LEU A 18 10.65 13.89 -18.09
CA LEU A 18 9.55 13.84 -19.06
C LEU A 18 9.36 15.21 -19.72
N ASP A 19 9.05 15.22 -21.02
CA ASP A 19 8.60 16.45 -21.68
C ASP A 19 7.20 16.88 -21.19
N GLN A 20 6.79 18.10 -21.53
CA GLN A 20 5.53 18.66 -21.05
C GLN A 20 4.30 17.84 -21.47
N ALA A 21 4.31 17.26 -22.67
CA ALA A 21 3.17 16.49 -23.17
C ALA A 21 2.98 15.21 -22.33
N HIS A 22 4.07 14.50 -22.02
CA HIS A 22 4.02 13.30 -21.19
C HIS A 22 3.71 13.62 -19.72
N GLN A 23 4.18 14.75 -19.19
CA GLN A 23 3.81 15.19 -17.83
C GLN A 23 2.29 15.43 -17.73
N ASN A 24 1.69 16.07 -18.73
CA ASN A 24 0.26 16.35 -18.75
C ASN A 24 -0.56 15.04 -18.77
N VAL A 25 -0.19 14.08 -19.64
CA VAL A 25 -0.85 12.77 -19.68
C VAL A 25 -0.70 12.01 -18.37
N ALA A 26 0.49 12.05 -17.74
CA ALA A 26 0.70 11.42 -16.45
C ALA A 26 -0.21 12.01 -15.35
N LEU A 27 -0.38 13.34 -15.33
CA LEU A 27 -1.32 14.00 -14.43
C LEU A 27 -2.78 13.61 -14.70
N ASP A 28 -3.17 13.49 -15.97
CA ASP A 28 -4.53 13.06 -16.35
C ASP A 28 -4.82 11.63 -15.87
N VAL A 29 -3.84 10.71 -16.00
CA VAL A 29 -3.97 9.33 -15.48
C VAL A 29 -4.05 9.33 -13.96
N MET A 30 -3.20 10.08 -13.26
CA MET A 30 -3.26 10.18 -11.79
C MET A 30 -4.62 10.73 -11.33
N ALA A 31 -5.14 11.75 -12.01
CA ALA A 31 -6.46 12.30 -11.72
C ALA A 31 -7.58 11.30 -11.98
N TRP A 32 -7.50 10.52 -13.06
CA TRP A 32 -8.45 9.46 -13.36
C TRP A 32 -8.42 8.34 -12.32
N MET A 33 -7.23 7.87 -11.92
CA MET A 33 -7.06 6.84 -10.89
C MET A 33 -7.60 7.25 -9.51
N LEU A 34 -7.67 8.55 -9.23
CA LEU A 34 -8.22 9.10 -7.98
C LEU A 34 -9.74 9.31 -8.01
N LYS A 35 -10.43 8.89 -9.06
CA LYS A 35 -11.91 8.91 -9.08
C LYS A 35 -12.49 7.79 -8.19
N PRO A 36 -13.67 7.99 -7.57
CA PRO A 36 -14.27 7.02 -6.65
C PRO A 36 -14.48 5.62 -7.21
N ASP A 37 -14.88 5.52 -8.48
CA ASP A 37 -15.07 4.25 -9.19
C ASP A 37 -13.75 3.50 -9.37
N GLN A 38 -12.71 4.20 -9.83
CA GLN A 38 -11.37 3.61 -10.01
C GLN A 38 -10.74 3.21 -8.67
N GLN A 39 -10.99 4.03 -7.65
CA GLN A 39 -10.54 3.75 -6.30
C GLN A 39 -11.22 2.52 -5.69
N ALA A 40 -12.51 2.28 -5.99
CA ALA A 40 -13.24 1.13 -5.47
C ALA A 40 -12.65 -0.21 -5.93
N ASP A 41 -11.97 -0.24 -7.09
CA ASP A 41 -11.28 -1.44 -7.56
C ASP A 41 -10.09 -1.82 -6.68
N ASN A 42 -9.50 -0.86 -5.95
CA ASN A 42 -8.38 -1.13 -5.04
C ASN A 42 -8.76 -2.05 -3.89
N TYR A 43 -10.04 -2.28 -3.60
CA TYR A 43 -10.40 -3.30 -2.63
C TYR A 43 -9.85 -4.69 -3.00
N ASP A 44 -9.65 -4.97 -4.29
CA ASP A 44 -8.88 -6.11 -4.83
C ASP A 44 -8.99 -7.42 -4.02
N SER A 45 -10.20 -7.98 -3.93
CA SER A 45 -10.45 -9.20 -3.16
C SER A 45 -9.96 -9.15 -1.69
N GLY A 46 -10.01 -7.97 -1.07
CA GLY A 46 -9.53 -7.71 0.28
C GLY A 46 -8.03 -7.48 0.42
N TYR A 47 -7.24 -7.54 -0.66
CA TYR A 47 -5.78 -7.41 -0.60
C TYR A 47 -5.32 -6.05 -0.05
N PHE A 48 -5.92 -4.95 -0.48
CA PHE A 48 -5.64 -3.61 0.05
C PHE A 48 -6.67 -3.14 1.09
N TYR A 49 -7.33 -4.01 1.85
CA TYR A 49 -8.22 -3.59 2.93
C TYR A 49 -7.46 -2.75 3.99
N PRO A 50 -7.95 -1.56 4.45
CA PRO A 50 -9.33 -1.05 4.41
C PRO A 50 -9.75 -0.36 3.10
N GLY A 51 -8.86 -0.33 2.11
CA GLY A 51 -9.20 0.00 0.74
C GLY A 51 -8.64 1.35 0.28
N PRO A 52 -9.46 2.18 -0.38
CA PRO A 52 -9.01 3.30 -1.20
C PRO A 52 -8.16 4.38 -0.52
N ALA A 53 -7.34 5.07 -1.32
CA ALA A 53 -6.54 6.21 -0.88
C ALA A 53 -7.38 7.48 -0.63
N ILE A 54 -8.57 7.58 -1.24
CA ILE A 54 -9.48 8.72 -1.07
C ILE A 54 -10.62 8.36 -0.09
N LYS A 55 -11.19 9.38 0.54
CA LYS A 55 -12.33 9.23 1.45
C LYS A 55 -13.62 8.90 0.69
N ASN A 56 -14.61 8.37 1.41
CA ASN A 56 -15.99 8.17 0.94
C ASN A 56 -16.15 7.15 -0.19
N VAL A 57 -15.27 6.15 -0.27
CA VAL A 57 -15.41 5.01 -1.17
C VAL A 57 -15.59 3.75 -0.31
N PRO A 58 -16.82 3.42 0.11
CA PRO A 58 -17.09 2.25 0.94
C PRO A 58 -16.93 0.93 0.16
N VAL A 59 -16.80 -0.19 0.88
CA VAL A 59 -16.73 -1.55 0.31
C VAL A 59 -17.92 -1.86 -0.61
N SER A 60 -19.09 -1.27 -0.38
CA SER A 60 -20.27 -1.43 -1.23
C SER A 60 -20.09 -0.91 -2.66
N MET A 61 -19.08 -0.06 -2.91
CA MET A 61 -18.70 0.40 -4.25
C MET A 61 -17.73 -0.56 -4.95
N ALA A 62 -17.09 -1.48 -4.22
CA ALA A 62 -16.13 -2.43 -4.78
C ALA A 62 -16.79 -3.38 -5.80
N PRO A 63 -16.01 -4.02 -6.69
CA PRO A 63 -16.51 -5.14 -7.49
C PRO A 63 -17.19 -6.21 -6.62
N ALA A 64 -18.28 -6.80 -7.14
CA ALA A 64 -19.08 -7.77 -6.39
C ALA A 64 -18.26 -8.97 -5.87
N SER A 65 -17.25 -9.41 -6.64
CA SER A 65 -16.30 -10.44 -6.21
C SER A 65 -15.51 -10.01 -4.97
N SER A 66 -14.99 -8.78 -4.95
CA SER A 66 -14.28 -8.22 -3.80
C SER A 66 -15.19 -8.14 -2.57
N GLN A 67 -16.44 -7.70 -2.74
CA GLN A 67 -17.42 -7.65 -1.64
C GLN A 67 -17.65 -9.03 -1.03
N GLN A 68 -17.82 -10.06 -1.87
CA GLN A 68 -18.03 -11.44 -1.42
C GLN A 68 -16.81 -11.99 -0.66
N VAL A 69 -15.61 -11.75 -1.17
CA VAL A 69 -14.37 -12.20 -0.51
C VAL A 69 -14.20 -11.54 0.85
N ILE A 70 -14.41 -10.22 0.94
CA ILE A 70 -14.34 -9.48 2.21
C ILE A 70 -15.43 -9.98 3.18
N GLN A 71 -16.64 -10.27 2.71
CA GLN A 71 -17.70 -10.79 3.56
C GLN A 71 -17.38 -12.20 4.09
N GLN A 72 -16.84 -13.07 3.25
CA GLN A 72 -16.57 -14.47 3.60
C GLN A 72 -15.32 -14.63 4.46
N TYR A 73 -14.25 -13.89 4.15
CA TYR A 73 -12.93 -14.08 4.74
C TYR A 73 -12.45 -12.91 5.58
N GLY A 74 -13.17 -11.78 5.58
CA GLY A 74 -12.88 -10.64 6.43
C GLY A 74 -12.93 -10.98 7.91
N ARG A 75 -12.38 -10.08 8.72
CA ARG A 75 -12.29 -10.20 10.17
C ARG A 75 -12.83 -8.91 10.79
N PRO A 76 -13.99 -8.93 11.48
CA PRO A 76 -14.59 -7.73 12.06
C PRO A 76 -13.66 -6.99 13.02
N GLU A 77 -12.73 -7.71 13.68
CA GLU A 77 -11.73 -7.11 14.55
C GLU A 77 -10.73 -6.20 13.82
N TYR A 78 -10.56 -6.35 12.49
CA TYR A 78 -9.67 -5.48 11.71
C TYR A 78 -10.19 -4.05 11.67
N ASP A 79 -11.50 -3.82 11.61
CA ASP A 79 -12.06 -2.47 11.61
C ASP A 79 -11.73 -1.73 12.91
N ALA A 80 -11.90 -2.40 14.05
CA ALA A 80 -11.54 -1.85 15.35
C ALA A 80 -10.03 -1.60 15.46
N LEU A 81 -9.20 -2.53 14.97
CA LEU A 81 -7.74 -2.38 14.97
C LEU A 81 -7.29 -1.21 14.09
N ILE A 82 -7.81 -1.09 12.87
CA ILE A 82 -7.47 -0.03 11.93
C ILE A 82 -7.85 1.35 12.48
N GLN A 83 -9.01 1.46 13.15
CA GLN A 83 -9.46 2.72 13.73
C GLN A 83 -8.67 3.14 14.98
N GLN A 84 -8.12 2.18 15.74
CA GLN A 84 -7.54 2.44 17.07
C GLN A 84 -6.01 2.32 17.10
N ALA A 85 -5.40 1.56 16.18
CA ALA A 85 -3.97 1.33 16.18
C ALA A 85 -3.21 2.61 15.82
N LYS A 86 -2.05 2.80 16.46
CA LYS A 86 -1.09 3.80 16.01
C LYS A 86 -0.49 3.32 14.69
N ILE A 87 -0.75 4.04 13.61
CA ILE A 87 -0.12 3.81 12.31
C ILE A 87 1.08 4.76 12.18
N VAL A 88 2.24 4.23 11.83
CA VAL A 88 3.47 5.00 11.56
C VAL A 88 3.97 4.73 10.16
N LEU A 89 4.75 5.66 9.62
CA LEU A 89 5.47 5.43 8.38
C LEU A 89 6.64 4.46 8.60
N PRO A 90 7.15 3.83 7.53
CA PRO A 90 8.41 3.10 7.57
C PRO A 90 9.56 3.96 8.10
N LEU A 91 10.65 3.30 8.50
CA LEU A 91 11.89 3.98 8.86
C LEU A 91 12.33 4.94 7.75
N SER A 92 13.12 5.96 8.11
CA SER A 92 13.68 6.86 7.11
C SER A 92 14.57 6.10 6.12
N THR A 93 14.77 6.64 4.92
CA THR A 93 15.59 5.98 3.89
C THR A 93 16.99 5.61 4.40
N SER A 94 17.67 6.48 5.17
CA SER A 94 18.99 6.19 5.73
C SER A 94 18.97 5.06 6.76
N GLN A 95 17.91 5.00 7.56
CA GLN A 95 17.70 3.93 8.53
C GLN A 95 17.38 2.60 7.85
N LEU A 96 16.58 2.60 6.78
CA LEU A 96 16.31 1.42 5.97
C LEU A 96 17.58 0.87 5.31
N VAL A 97 18.40 1.72 4.69
CA VAL A 97 19.70 1.31 4.11
C VAL A 97 20.59 0.68 5.16
N THR A 98 20.64 1.26 6.37
CA THR A 98 21.39 0.70 7.50
C THR A 98 20.85 -0.67 7.92
N ALA A 99 19.52 -0.82 7.99
CA ALA A 99 18.87 -2.07 8.34
C ALA A 99 19.12 -3.16 7.30
N PHE A 100 19.05 -2.83 6.01
CA PHE A 100 19.36 -3.76 4.92
C PHE A 100 20.82 -4.21 4.95
N GLY A 101 21.77 -3.30 5.15
CA GLY A 101 23.18 -3.68 5.30
C GLY A 101 23.43 -4.60 6.49
N LYS A 102 22.72 -4.40 7.61
CA LYS A 102 22.73 -5.30 8.76
C LYS A 102 22.21 -6.70 8.41
N TRP A 103 21.08 -6.77 7.72
CA TRP A 103 20.51 -8.03 7.26
C TRP A 103 21.48 -8.80 6.36
N ASP A 104 22.10 -8.12 5.40
CA ASP A 104 23.05 -8.75 4.48
C ASP A 104 24.27 -9.32 5.22
N ALA A 105 24.80 -8.59 6.20
CA ALA A 105 25.94 -9.03 7.00
C ALA A 105 25.59 -10.22 7.93
N ASP A 106 24.49 -10.10 8.68
CA ASP A 106 24.19 -10.99 9.79
C ASP A 106 23.39 -12.23 9.36
N ILE A 107 22.59 -12.12 8.29
CA ILE A 107 21.65 -13.18 7.84
C ILE A 107 21.91 -13.59 6.38
N GLY A 108 22.08 -12.62 5.49
CA GLY A 108 22.22 -12.85 4.05
C GLY A 108 23.56 -13.48 3.62
N SER A 109 24.60 -13.30 4.44
CA SER A 109 25.98 -13.70 4.13
C SER A 109 26.20 -15.22 4.03
N GLY A 110 25.34 -16.03 4.65
CA GLY A 110 25.45 -17.50 4.64
C GLY A 110 24.98 -18.20 3.36
N LYS A 111 24.48 -17.46 2.34
CA LYS A 111 23.87 -18.05 1.14
C LYS A 111 24.83 -18.31 -0.03
N TYR A 112 26.10 -17.92 0.08
CA TYR A 112 27.11 -18.22 -0.93
C TYR A 112 28.16 -19.19 -0.35
N LYS A 113 28.27 -20.41 -0.92
CA LYS A 113 29.46 -21.25 -0.75
C LYS A 113 30.54 -20.69 -1.67
N THR A 114 31.61 -20.16 -1.12
CA THR A 114 32.85 -19.94 -1.87
C THR A 114 33.31 -21.31 -2.37
N SER A 115 33.27 -21.51 -3.69
CA SER A 115 33.81 -22.71 -4.34
C SER A 115 35.33 -22.65 -4.37
#